data_AF-A0A847W3F4-F1
#
_entry.id   AF-A0A847W3F4-F1
#
_cell.length_a   1.000
_cell.length_b   1.000
_cell.length_c   1.000
_cell.angle_alpha   90.00
_cell.angle_beta   90.00
_cell.angle_gamma   90.00
#
_symmetry.space_group_name_H-M   'P 1'
#
loop_
_entity.id
_entity.type
_entity.pdbx_description
1 polymer ?
#
loop_
_entity_poly.entity_id
_entity_poly.type
_entity_poly.pdbx_seq_one_letter_code
_entity_poly.pdbx_strand_id
1 'polypeptide(L)'
;MKKILLILLVLILTGCSTFHEHKYSKANYQQPATCTICQKESGFPLQPDFSKYNIVLNMDVGNTYQLTTVCKDDKTIYTIANVEIVEYINDYQDDNHKKDQDFQWKRVVLKLTFNDKNVADNGVSINYLTANYYNIGQYVSTYNYDYNDSCYKFTVNYYGIDYNNCKLKISASDLDWTNENDEYIKEYILTFDFYIPLGFDGMVVGIRNAAIDASNFSYFYEYYDSEQFLLFRLD
;
A
#
# COMPACT_ATOMS: atom_id res chain seq x y z
N MET A 1 -21.73 46.54 30.15
CA MET A 1 -21.58 45.63 28.98
C MET A 1 -20.20 45.68 28.33
N LYS A 2 -19.58 46.85 28.07
CA LYS A 2 -18.21 46.93 27.47
C LYS A 2 -17.07 46.31 28.30
N LYS A 3 -17.15 46.33 29.64
CA LYS A 3 -16.11 45.73 30.51
C LYS A 3 -16.12 44.19 30.57
N ILE A 4 -17.27 43.56 30.32
CA ILE A 4 -17.40 42.09 30.32
C ILE A 4 -16.84 41.50 29.02
N LEU A 5 -17.03 42.22 27.90
CA LEU A 5 -16.49 41.83 26.60
C LEU A 5 -14.95 41.87 26.56
N LEU A 6 -14.32 42.79 27.31
CA LEU A 6 -12.87 42.92 27.39
C LEU A 6 -12.22 41.77 28.18
N ILE A 7 -12.89 41.24 29.21
CA ILE A 7 -12.39 40.14 30.03
C ILE A 7 -12.46 38.80 29.27
N LEU A 8 -13.51 38.59 28.48
CA LEU A 8 -13.61 37.41 27.60
C LEU A 8 -12.52 37.43 26.49
N LEU A 9 -12.19 38.61 25.95
CA LEU A 9 -11.16 38.75 24.92
C LEU A 9 -9.75 38.47 25.45
N VAL A 10 -9.46 38.82 26.71
CA VAL A 10 -8.15 38.58 27.35
C VAL A 10 -7.94 37.10 27.67
N LEU A 11 -8.98 36.35 28.05
CA LEU A 11 -8.90 34.90 28.30
C LEU A 11 -8.64 34.09 27.01
N ILE A 12 -9.05 34.60 25.85
CA ILE A 12 -8.80 33.98 24.54
C ILE A 12 -7.35 34.27 24.06
N LEU A 13 -6.75 35.36 24.52
CA LEU A 13 -5.39 35.80 24.13
C LEU A 13 -4.27 35.30 25.06
N THR A 14 -4.58 34.92 26.30
CA THR A 14 -3.64 34.18 27.16
C THR A 14 -3.61 32.72 26.72
N GLY A 15 -2.90 32.46 25.62
CA GLY A 15 -2.64 31.11 25.14
C GLY A 15 -2.17 30.20 26.27
N CYS A 16 -2.52 28.92 26.16
CA CYS A 16 -2.30 27.84 27.14
C CYS A 16 -0.90 27.78 27.81
N SER A 17 0.09 28.43 27.21
CA SER A 17 1.46 28.63 27.69
C SER A 17 1.60 29.28 29.08
N THR A 18 0.55 29.90 29.64
CA THR A 18 0.61 30.48 31.00
C THR A 18 0.20 29.54 32.13
N PHE A 19 -0.38 28.35 31.84
CA PHE A 19 -0.95 27.48 32.87
C PHE A 19 -0.16 26.18 33.13
N HIS A 20 0.67 25.73 32.20
CA HIS A 20 1.58 24.60 32.38
C HIS A 20 2.68 24.62 31.32
N GLU A 21 3.78 23.93 31.61
CA GLU A 21 4.81 23.61 30.62
C GLU A 21 4.30 22.48 29.70
N HIS A 22 4.38 22.69 28.38
CA HIS A 22 3.87 21.72 27.42
C HIS A 22 4.78 20.48 27.34
N LYS A 23 4.22 19.31 27.70
CA LYS A 23 4.79 18.01 27.37
C LYS A 23 4.07 17.44 26.15
N TYR A 24 4.80 17.30 25.04
CA TYR A 24 4.25 16.81 23.78
C TYR A 24 4.45 15.30 23.62
N SER A 25 3.46 14.63 23.03
CA SER A 25 3.61 13.29 22.45
C SER A 25 4.53 13.35 21.21
N LYS A 26 4.95 12.19 20.71
CA LYS A 26 5.62 12.12 19.41
C LYS A 26 4.56 12.24 18.30
N ALA A 27 4.89 12.96 17.23
CA ALA A 27 4.10 12.89 16.00
C ALA A 27 4.11 11.47 15.41
N ASN A 28 3.05 11.12 14.68
CA ASN A 28 2.94 9.90 13.90
C ASN A 28 2.44 10.23 12.48
N TYR A 29 2.19 9.22 11.65
CA TYR A 29 1.79 9.44 10.26
C TYR A 29 0.37 10.01 10.09
N GLN A 30 -0.51 9.83 11.07
CA GLN A 30 -1.89 10.33 11.04
C GLN A 30 -2.04 11.68 11.74
N GLN A 31 -1.20 12.00 12.73
CA GLN A 31 -1.38 13.14 13.62
C GLN A 31 -0.05 13.83 14.00
N PRO A 32 -0.06 15.17 14.16
CA PRO A 32 1.08 15.90 14.69
C PRO A 32 1.33 15.56 16.16
N ALA A 33 2.43 16.08 16.72
CA ALA A 33 2.68 15.99 18.15
C ALA A 33 1.61 16.78 18.92
N THR A 34 1.04 16.20 19.96
CA THR A 34 -0.03 16.81 20.77
C THR A 34 0.40 16.97 22.23
N CYS A 35 0.09 18.10 22.84
CA CYS A 35 0.36 18.29 24.26
C CYS A 35 -0.52 17.35 25.08
N THR A 36 0.09 16.52 25.92
CA THR A 36 -0.63 15.50 26.70
C THR A 36 -1.56 16.08 27.78
N ILE A 37 -1.50 17.39 28.02
CA ILE A 37 -2.30 18.09 29.04
C ILE A 37 -3.44 18.88 28.38
N CYS A 38 -3.15 19.71 27.38
CA CYS A 38 -4.13 20.61 26.77
C CYS A 38 -4.49 20.29 25.31
N GLN A 39 -3.97 19.21 24.75
CA GLN A 39 -4.24 18.76 23.37
C GLN A 39 -3.83 19.75 22.28
N LYS A 40 -3.06 20.79 22.62
CA LYS A 40 -2.50 21.70 21.62
C LYS A 40 -1.55 20.95 20.69
N GLU A 41 -1.75 21.08 19.39
CA GLU A 41 -0.88 20.50 18.36
C GLU A 41 0.43 21.29 18.20
N SER A 42 1.48 20.60 17.76
CA SER A 42 2.77 21.17 17.41
C SER A 42 3.33 20.46 16.18
N GLY A 43 3.61 21.25 15.14
CA GLY A 43 4.15 20.75 13.87
C GLY A 43 3.11 20.02 13.01
N PHE A 44 3.58 19.05 12.24
CA PHE A 44 2.79 18.28 11.28
C PHE A 44 2.93 16.77 11.57
N PRO A 45 2.03 15.92 11.06
CA PRO A 45 2.27 14.48 10.99
C PRO A 45 3.59 14.15 10.30
N LEU A 46 4.10 12.95 10.57
CA LEU A 46 5.29 12.42 9.89
C LEU A 46 5.04 12.32 8.38
N GLN A 47 6.04 12.67 7.59
CA GLN A 47 5.98 12.53 6.13
C GLN A 47 5.97 11.03 5.76
N PRO A 48 5.01 10.56 4.94
CA PRO A 48 5.02 9.20 4.41
C PRO A 48 6.25 8.94 3.53
N ASP A 49 6.78 7.72 3.58
CA ASP A 49 7.91 7.30 2.74
C ASP A 49 7.63 7.48 1.23
N PHE A 50 6.40 7.23 0.78
CA PHE A 50 6.03 7.45 -0.62
C PHE A 50 6.21 8.91 -1.05
N SER A 51 5.81 9.87 -0.21
CA SER A 51 6.03 11.29 -0.47
C SER A 51 7.51 11.66 -0.35
N LYS A 52 8.24 11.06 0.60
CA LYS A 52 9.67 11.32 0.81
C LYS A 52 10.52 10.88 -0.38
N TYR A 53 10.19 9.74 -0.99
CA TYR A 53 10.92 9.17 -2.12
C TYR A 53 10.28 9.45 -3.49
N ASN A 54 9.29 10.35 -3.55
CA ASN A 54 8.57 10.73 -4.78
C ASN A 54 7.96 9.55 -5.55
N ILE A 55 7.39 8.59 -4.81
CA ILE A 55 6.74 7.40 -5.37
C ILE A 55 5.30 7.76 -5.72
N VAL A 56 4.91 7.48 -6.96
CA VAL A 56 3.59 7.81 -7.51
C VAL A 56 2.69 6.58 -7.46
N LEU A 57 1.51 6.76 -6.87
CA LEU A 57 0.37 5.85 -7.01
C LEU A 57 -0.35 6.22 -8.31
N ASN A 58 -0.47 5.27 -9.23
CA ASN A 58 -0.89 5.53 -10.61
C ASN A 58 -1.96 4.54 -11.10
N MET A 59 -2.59 3.82 -10.18
CA MET A 59 -3.70 2.94 -10.47
C MET A 59 -4.94 3.31 -9.66
N ASP A 60 -6.10 3.04 -10.25
CA ASP A 60 -7.42 3.21 -9.66
C ASP A 60 -8.29 2.01 -10.06
N VAL A 61 -9.35 1.76 -9.29
CA VAL A 61 -10.33 0.70 -9.57
C VAL A 61 -11.11 1.00 -10.86
N GLY A 62 -11.29 -0.02 -11.69
CA GLY A 62 -12.10 0.06 -12.91
C GLY A 62 -11.40 0.69 -14.13
N ASN A 63 -10.11 1.00 -14.02
CA ASN A 63 -9.28 1.44 -15.15
C ASN A 63 -8.30 0.35 -15.56
N THR A 64 -7.97 0.31 -16.86
CA THR A 64 -6.92 -0.54 -17.41
C THR A 64 -5.67 0.28 -17.69
N TYR A 65 -4.53 -0.22 -17.21
CA TYR A 65 -3.22 0.41 -17.36
C TYR A 65 -2.29 -0.52 -18.14
N GLN A 66 -1.40 0.05 -18.93
CA GLN A 66 -0.42 -0.73 -19.69
C GLN A 66 0.95 -0.65 -19.01
N LEU A 67 1.59 -1.81 -18.87
CA LEU A 67 2.96 -1.92 -18.39
C LEU A 67 3.79 -2.70 -19.41
N THR A 68 4.80 -2.04 -19.98
CA THR A 68 5.81 -2.74 -20.76
C THR A 68 6.69 -3.58 -19.84
N THR A 69 6.82 -4.86 -20.16
CA THR A 69 7.64 -5.82 -19.43
C THR A 69 8.33 -6.77 -20.41
N VAL A 70 8.97 -7.82 -19.93
CA VAL A 70 9.70 -8.80 -20.75
C VAL A 70 9.12 -10.20 -20.63
N CYS A 71 9.32 -11.01 -21.67
CA CYS A 71 8.92 -12.39 -21.68
C CYS A 71 9.76 -13.24 -20.72
N LYS A 72 9.23 -14.42 -20.35
CA LYS A 72 9.86 -15.31 -19.36
C LYS A 72 11.13 -15.97 -19.91
N ASP A 73 11.03 -16.54 -21.09
CA ASP A 73 12.07 -17.41 -21.65
C ASP A 73 13.22 -16.59 -22.26
N ASP A 74 12.94 -15.37 -22.74
CA ASP A 74 13.93 -14.41 -23.23
C ASP A 74 13.61 -12.99 -22.73
N LYS A 75 14.45 -12.48 -21.82
CA LYS A 75 14.31 -11.13 -21.23
C LYS A 75 14.66 -9.99 -22.18
N THR A 76 15.14 -10.28 -23.39
CA THR A 76 15.36 -9.26 -24.43
C THR A 76 14.12 -9.00 -25.28
N ILE A 77 13.11 -9.87 -25.17
CA ILE A 77 11.83 -9.75 -25.87
C ILE A 77 10.82 -9.07 -24.95
N TYR A 78 10.24 -7.97 -25.44
CA TYR A 78 9.26 -7.17 -24.71
C TYR A 78 7.83 -7.62 -24.98
N THR A 79 6.96 -7.39 -24.00
CA THR A 79 5.51 -7.62 -24.04
C THR A 79 4.81 -6.48 -23.29
N ILE A 80 3.49 -6.37 -23.44
CA ILE A 80 2.65 -5.43 -22.72
C ILE A 80 1.66 -6.20 -21.85
N ALA A 81 1.70 -5.94 -20.54
CA ALA A 81 0.66 -6.35 -19.61
C ALA A 81 -0.43 -5.27 -19.57
N ASN A 82 -1.68 -5.64 -19.83
CA ASN A 82 -2.84 -4.82 -19.47
C ASN A 82 -3.23 -5.19 -18.04
N VAL A 83 -3.12 -4.24 -17.10
CA VAL A 83 -3.32 -4.45 -15.67
C VAL A 83 -4.55 -3.69 -15.20
N GLU A 84 -5.43 -4.37 -14.47
CA GLU A 84 -6.68 -3.83 -13.94
C GLU A 84 -6.83 -4.20 -12.46
N ILE A 85 -7.28 -3.25 -11.64
CA ILE A 85 -7.82 -3.57 -10.32
C ILE A 85 -9.31 -3.92 -10.50
N VAL A 86 -9.61 -5.23 -10.55
CA VAL A 86 -10.96 -5.72 -10.84
C VAL A 86 -11.85 -5.76 -9.59
N GLU A 87 -11.24 -5.79 -8.41
CA GLU A 87 -11.96 -5.79 -7.14
C GLU A 87 -11.12 -5.11 -6.05
N TYR A 88 -11.77 -4.26 -5.26
CA TYR A 88 -11.26 -3.76 -3.99
C TYR A 88 -12.38 -3.77 -2.95
N ILE A 89 -12.15 -4.46 -1.83
CA ILE A 89 -13.11 -4.57 -0.73
C ILE A 89 -12.41 -4.15 0.57
N ASN A 90 -12.88 -3.05 1.17
CA ASN A 90 -12.28 -2.45 2.37
C ASN A 90 -12.63 -3.17 3.69
N ASP A 91 -13.74 -3.90 3.75
CA ASP A 91 -14.14 -4.73 4.91
C ASP A 91 -14.52 -6.13 4.40
N TYR A 92 -13.52 -6.83 3.87
CA TYR A 92 -13.70 -8.17 3.29
C TYR A 92 -14.01 -9.18 4.39
N GLN A 93 -15.07 -9.97 4.22
CA GLN A 93 -15.43 -10.99 5.19
C GLN A 93 -15.94 -12.27 4.50
N ASP A 94 -15.46 -13.42 4.98
CA ASP A 94 -15.95 -14.75 4.63
C ASP A 94 -15.77 -15.72 5.83
N ASP A 95 -16.01 -17.02 5.63
CA ASP A 95 -15.87 -18.03 6.68
C ASP A 95 -14.46 -18.10 7.30
N ASN A 96 -13.43 -17.74 6.52
CA ASN A 96 -12.01 -17.78 6.87
C ASN A 96 -11.39 -16.40 7.15
N HIS A 97 -12.11 -15.31 6.83
CA HIS A 97 -11.68 -13.92 6.96
C HIS A 97 -12.68 -13.16 7.82
N LYS A 98 -12.56 -13.34 9.14
CA LYS A 98 -13.39 -12.61 10.10
C LYS A 98 -12.62 -11.41 10.63
N LYS A 99 -13.28 -10.26 10.70
CA LYS A 99 -12.75 -9.10 11.42
C LYS A 99 -12.82 -9.32 12.93
N ASP A 100 -11.97 -8.62 13.67
CA ASP A 100 -12.05 -8.55 15.12
C ASP A 100 -12.20 -7.08 15.59
N GLN A 101 -12.04 -6.83 16.89
CA GLN A 101 -12.21 -5.50 17.47
C GLN A 101 -11.13 -4.49 17.04
N ASP A 102 -9.95 -4.96 16.61
CA ASP A 102 -8.76 -4.16 16.35
C ASP A 102 -8.33 -4.23 14.87
N PHE A 103 -8.73 -5.27 14.15
CA PHE A 103 -8.32 -5.57 12.78
C PHE A 103 -9.50 -5.85 11.84
N GLN A 104 -9.28 -5.55 10.56
CA GLN A 104 -10.13 -5.92 9.42
C GLN A 104 -9.33 -6.63 8.35
N TRP A 105 -10.04 -7.34 7.48
CA TRP A 105 -9.49 -7.80 6.22
C TRP A 105 -9.83 -6.80 5.11
N LYS A 106 -8.84 -6.46 4.29
CA LYS A 106 -9.04 -5.81 2.99
C LYS A 106 -8.65 -6.78 1.89
N ARG A 107 -9.39 -6.80 0.78
CA ARG A 107 -9.06 -7.57 -0.41
C ARG A 107 -8.81 -6.64 -1.59
N VAL A 108 -7.79 -6.92 -2.37
CA VAL A 108 -7.61 -6.38 -3.71
C VAL A 108 -7.32 -7.51 -4.69
N VAL A 109 -7.95 -7.45 -5.86
CA VAL A 109 -7.74 -8.42 -6.95
C VAL A 109 -7.24 -7.67 -8.17
N LEU A 110 -6.09 -8.12 -8.68
CA LEU A 110 -5.46 -7.63 -9.90
C LEU A 110 -5.65 -8.65 -11.00
N LYS A 111 -6.04 -8.20 -12.17
CA LYS A 111 -6.02 -9.00 -13.40
C LYS A 111 -4.95 -8.46 -14.33
N LEU A 112 -4.11 -9.36 -14.84
CA LEU A 112 -3.13 -9.06 -15.89
C LEU A 112 -3.54 -9.84 -17.13
N THR A 113 -3.68 -9.14 -18.25
CA THR A 113 -4.03 -9.73 -19.55
C THR A 113 -2.93 -9.43 -20.57
N PHE A 114 -2.44 -10.47 -21.22
CA PHE A 114 -1.45 -10.42 -22.30
C PHE A 114 -2.07 -10.97 -23.58
N ASN A 115 -1.99 -10.23 -24.67
CA ASN A 115 -2.61 -10.60 -25.95
C ASN A 115 -1.67 -10.37 -27.13
N ASP A 116 -0.37 -10.63 -26.94
CA ASP A 116 0.63 -10.50 -28.00
C ASP A 116 1.34 -11.83 -28.30
N LYS A 117 1.84 -11.94 -29.54
CA LYS A 117 2.52 -13.13 -30.03
C LYS A 117 3.81 -13.45 -29.27
N ASN A 118 4.50 -12.44 -28.72
CA ASN A 118 5.76 -12.67 -28.02
C ASN A 118 5.50 -13.53 -26.77
N VAL A 119 4.42 -13.27 -26.04
CA VAL A 119 4.04 -14.06 -24.85
C VAL A 119 3.59 -15.47 -25.22
N ALA A 120 2.90 -15.63 -26.34
CA ALA A 120 2.51 -16.96 -26.84
C ALA A 120 3.74 -17.83 -27.14
N ASP A 121 4.80 -17.23 -27.69
CA ASP A 121 6.02 -17.94 -28.09
C ASP A 121 7.06 -18.07 -26.95
N ASN A 122 7.06 -17.17 -25.94
CA ASN A 122 8.15 -17.05 -24.95
C ASN A 122 7.67 -17.02 -23.47
N GLY A 123 6.37 -17.19 -23.24
CA GLY A 123 5.78 -17.21 -21.90
C GLY A 123 5.77 -15.85 -21.17
N VAL A 124 5.20 -15.87 -19.96
CA VAL A 124 4.86 -14.67 -19.19
C VAL A 124 5.78 -14.50 -17.99
N SER A 125 6.29 -13.29 -17.78
CA SER A 125 7.01 -12.92 -16.56
C SER A 125 6.27 -11.83 -15.79
N ILE A 126 5.94 -12.13 -14.53
CA ILE A 126 5.19 -11.23 -13.64
C ILE A 126 5.99 -11.03 -12.36
N ASN A 127 6.25 -9.77 -12.02
CA ASN A 127 6.78 -9.40 -10.71
C ASN A 127 5.76 -8.49 -10.03
N TYR A 128 5.15 -8.99 -8.96
CA TYR A 128 4.34 -8.18 -8.05
C TYR A 128 5.18 -7.69 -6.86
N LEU A 129 4.67 -6.69 -6.17
CA LEU A 129 5.21 -6.21 -4.91
C LEU A 129 4.10 -5.77 -3.98
N THR A 130 4.44 -5.67 -2.70
CA THR A 130 3.61 -5.06 -1.66
C THR A 130 4.47 -4.10 -0.84
N ALA A 131 3.86 -3.03 -0.34
CA ALA A 131 4.55 -2.01 0.44
C ALA A 131 3.62 -1.34 1.46
N ASN A 132 4.21 -0.54 2.35
CA ASN A 132 3.49 0.36 3.24
C ASN A 132 3.78 1.81 2.82
N TYR A 133 2.73 2.54 2.48
CA TYR A 133 2.74 3.94 2.05
C TYR A 133 3.49 4.86 3.03
N TYR A 134 3.32 4.61 4.32
CA TYR A 134 3.86 5.44 5.38
C TYR A 134 5.30 5.08 5.75
N ASN A 135 5.60 3.78 5.88
CA ASN A 135 6.87 3.29 6.41
C ASN A 135 7.32 2.00 5.71
N ILE A 136 8.02 2.17 4.59
CA ILE A 136 8.57 1.07 3.79
C ILE A 136 9.63 0.32 4.60
N GLY A 137 10.45 1.05 5.37
CA GLY A 137 11.53 0.48 6.18
C GLY A 137 11.05 -0.54 7.19
N GLN A 138 10.05 -0.17 8.01
CA GLN A 138 9.45 -1.06 9.01
C GLN A 138 8.78 -2.26 8.34
N TYR A 139 8.03 -2.03 7.26
CA TYR A 139 7.37 -3.10 6.51
C TYR A 139 8.39 -4.14 6.05
N VAL A 140 9.42 -3.75 5.31
CA VAL A 140 10.47 -4.66 4.82
C VAL A 140 11.17 -5.39 5.96
N SER A 141 11.51 -4.69 7.05
CA SER A 141 12.24 -5.31 8.17
C SER A 141 11.43 -6.36 8.95
N THR A 142 10.10 -6.32 8.86
CA THR A 142 9.21 -7.22 9.60
C THR A 142 8.48 -8.20 8.70
N TYR A 143 8.53 -8.01 7.38
CA TYR A 143 7.87 -8.84 6.38
C TYR A 143 8.54 -10.22 6.27
N ASN A 144 7.85 -11.24 6.79
CA ASN A 144 8.37 -12.60 6.82
C ASN A 144 7.25 -13.61 6.53
N TYR A 145 7.58 -14.69 5.84
CA TYR A 145 6.61 -15.76 5.59
C TYR A 145 6.47 -16.67 6.81
N ASP A 146 5.24 -16.91 7.25
CA ASP A 146 4.90 -17.91 8.26
C ASP A 146 4.33 -19.16 7.58
N TYR A 147 5.10 -20.26 7.66
CA TYR A 147 4.72 -21.54 7.07
C TYR A 147 3.55 -22.22 7.77
N ASN A 148 3.31 -21.96 9.06
CA ASN A 148 2.22 -22.59 9.81
C ASN A 148 0.87 -22.00 9.40
N ASP A 149 0.81 -20.67 9.26
CA ASP A 149 -0.40 -19.94 8.89
C ASP A 149 -0.53 -19.77 7.36
N SER A 150 0.47 -20.19 6.59
CA SER A 150 0.57 -20.02 5.13
C SER A 150 0.28 -18.58 4.69
N CYS A 151 0.92 -17.61 5.37
CA CYS A 151 0.75 -16.19 5.10
C CYS A 151 2.02 -15.41 5.43
N TYR A 152 2.14 -14.20 4.90
CA TYR A 152 3.18 -13.26 5.32
C TYR A 152 2.72 -12.52 6.57
N LYS A 153 3.61 -12.34 7.54
CA LYS A 153 3.42 -11.51 8.72
C LYS A 153 4.27 -10.25 8.59
N PHE A 154 3.74 -9.14 9.07
CA PHE A 154 4.43 -7.84 9.05
C PHE A 154 3.88 -6.92 10.14
N THR A 155 4.56 -5.80 10.35
CA THR A 155 4.15 -4.74 11.27
C THR A 155 3.71 -3.50 10.52
N VAL A 156 2.67 -2.84 11.02
CA VAL A 156 2.32 -1.48 10.61
C VAL A 156 2.23 -0.57 11.84
N ASN A 157 2.73 0.66 11.70
CA ASN A 157 2.48 1.71 12.68
C ASN A 157 1.20 2.47 12.30
N TYR A 158 0.23 2.50 13.21
CA TYR A 158 -1.02 3.24 13.04
C TYR A 158 -1.34 4.03 14.31
N TYR A 159 -1.56 5.34 14.17
CA TYR A 159 -1.69 6.29 15.28
C TYR A 159 -0.57 6.18 16.34
N GLY A 160 0.66 5.88 15.88
CA GLY A 160 1.84 5.76 16.75
C GLY A 160 1.94 4.43 17.50
N ILE A 161 1.04 3.47 17.23
CA ILE A 161 1.05 2.12 17.81
C ILE A 161 1.52 1.12 16.76
N ASP A 162 2.45 0.25 17.12
CA ASP A 162 2.88 -0.85 16.25
C ASP A 162 1.94 -2.06 16.39
N TYR A 163 1.31 -2.44 15.28
CA TYR A 163 0.46 -3.61 15.15
C TYR A 163 1.24 -4.75 14.50
N ASN A 164 1.71 -5.69 15.32
CA ASN A 164 2.64 -6.76 14.90
C ASN A 164 1.94 -8.03 14.36
N ASN A 165 0.62 -8.09 14.43
CA ASN A 165 -0.18 -9.26 14.04
C ASN A 165 -0.79 -9.11 12.64
N CYS A 166 -0.27 -8.20 11.81
CA CYS A 166 -0.77 -8.03 10.45
C CYS A 166 -0.41 -9.23 9.58
N LYS A 167 -1.30 -9.56 8.64
CA LYS A 167 -1.14 -10.72 7.75
C LYS A 167 -1.40 -10.34 6.31
N LEU A 168 -0.71 -11.00 5.40
CA LEU A 168 -0.98 -10.94 3.97
C LEU A 168 -1.06 -12.37 3.43
N LYS A 169 -2.21 -12.73 2.85
CA LYS A 169 -2.35 -13.93 2.02
C LYS A 169 -2.36 -13.52 0.56
N ILE A 170 -1.60 -14.26 -0.24
CA ILE A 170 -1.50 -14.02 -1.68
C ILE A 170 -1.92 -15.31 -2.38
N SER A 171 -2.84 -15.20 -3.33
CA SER A 171 -3.14 -16.28 -4.26
C SER A 171 -2.96 -15.81 -5.69
N ALA A 172 -2.46 -16.71 -6.53
CA ALA A 172 -2.31 -16.48 -7.96
C ALA A 172 -3.09 -17.56 -8.71
N SER A 173 -3.87 -17.16 -9.69
CA SER A 173 -4.54 -18.06 -10.63
C SER A 173 -4.01 -17.79 -12.03
N ASP A 174 -3.37 -18.80 -12.60
CA ASP A 174 -2.94 -18.84 -13.99
C ASP A 174 -4.09 -19.40 -14.81
N LEU A 175 -4.74 -18.57 -15.63
CA LEU A 175 -5.88 -19.00 -16.44
C LEU A 175 -5.37 -19.62 -17.75
N ASP A 176 -6.05 -20.67 -18.21
CA ASP A 176 -5.70 -21.32 -19.47
C ASP A 176 -5.74 -20.33 -20.63
N TRP A 177 -4.91 -20.59 -21.64
CA TRP A 177 -4.89 -19.80 -22.86
C TRP A 177 -6.27 -19.81 -23.52
N THR A 178 -6.80 -18.65 -23.83
CA THR A 178 -7.99 -18.50 -24.67
C THR A 178 -7.59 -18.02 -26.05
N ASN A 179 -8.39 -18.38 -27.05
CA ASN A 179 -8.26 -17.89 -28.40
C ASN A 179 -9.52 -17.11 -28.75
N GLU A 180 -9.37 -15.81 -28.98
CA GLU A 180 -10.45 -14.94 -29.40
C GLU A 180 -10.02 -14.22 -30.67
N ASN A 181 -10.77 -14.38 -31.77
CA ASN A 181 -10.50 -13.71 -33.05
C ASN A 181 -9.06 -13.90 -33.58
N ASP A 182 -8.51 -15.12 -33.47
CA ASP A 182 -7.13 -15.47 -33.84
C ASP A 182 -6.03 -14.82 -32.96
N GLU A 183 -6.39 -14.17 -31.86
CA GLU A 183 -5.46 -13.70 -30.82
C GLU A 183 -5.38 -14.69 -29.65
N TYR A 184 -4.15 -15.03 -29.24
CA TYR A 184 -3.92 -15.83 -28.04
C TYR A 184 -3.87 -14.91 -26.83
N ILE A 185 -4.81 -15.10 -25.91
CA ILE A 185 -4.94 -14.30 -24.70
C ILE A 185 -4.50 -15.15 -23.51
N LYS A 186 -3.66 -14.55 -22.66
CA LYS A 186 -3.22 -15.12 -21.41
C LYS A 186 -3.59 -14.21 -20.25
N GLU A 187 -4.22 -14.78 -19.23
CA GLU A 187 -4.68 -14.03 -18.06
C GLU A 187 -4.10 -14.59 -16.76
N TYR A 188 -3.76 -13.67 -15.86
CA TYR A 188 -3.36 -13.97 -14.49
C TYR A 188 -4.19 -13.15 -13.52
N ILE A 189 -4.71 -13.82 -12.49
CA ILE A 189 -5.42 -13.18 -11.39
C ILE A 189 -4.54 -13.25 -10.14
N LEU A 190 -4.24 -12.11 -9.54
CA LEU A 190 -3.53 -12.01 -8.26
C LEU A 190 -4.47 -11.43 -7.21
N THR A 191 -4.71 -12.17 -6.14
CA THR A 191 -5.52 -11.72 -5.01
C THR A 191 -4.64 -11.50 -3.80
N PHE A 192 -4.79 -10.35 -3.15
CA PHE A 192 -4.09 -9.97 -1.94
C PHE A 192 -5.11 -9.68 -0.83
N ASP A 193 -5.08 -10.50 0.21
CA ASP A 193 -5.91 -10.35 1.40
C ASP A 193 -5.05 -9.86 2.57
N PHE A 194 -5.27 -8.62 2.99
CA PHE A 194 -4.54 -7.96 4.06
C PHE A 194 -5.35 -7.94 5.35
N TYR A 195 -4.83 -8.57 6.42
CA TYR A 195 -5.31 -8.38 7.78
C TYR A 195 -4.54 -7.25 8.43
N ILE A 196 -5.20 -6.12 8.66
CA ILE A 196 -4.57 -4.86 9.09
C ILE A 196 -5.47 -4.13 10.09
N PRO A 197 -4.93 -3.17 10.86
CA PRO A 197 -5.72 -2.43 11.84
C PRO A 197 -6.94 -1.76 11.22
N LEU A 198 -8.03 -1.69 11.97
CA LEU A 198 -9.25 -1.03 11.54
C LEU A 198 -8.96 0.42 11.09
N GLY A 199 -9.35 0.75 9.87
CA GLY A 199 -9.14 2.08 9.29
C GLY A 199 -7.72 2.34 8.76
N PHE A 200 -6.80 1.39 8.83
CA PHE A 200 -5.49 1.54 8.20
C PHE A 200 -5.63 1.55 6.67
N ASP A 201 -5.05 2.56 6.04
CA ASP A 201 -5.15 2.87 4.60
C ASP A 201 -3.78 2.84 3.91
N GLY A 202 -2.75 2.32 4.59
CA GLY A 202 -1.37 2.44 4.17
C GLY A 202 -0.86 1.30 3.30
N MET A 203 -1.61 0.22 3.08
CA MET A 203 -1.11 -0.89 2.26
C MET A 203 -1.14 -0.54 0.78
N VAL A 204 -0.09 -0.95 0.07
CA VAL A 204 0.06 -0.75 -1.38
C VAL A 204 0.40 -2.09 -2.02
N VAL A 205 -0.22 -2.35 -3.16
CA VAL A 205 0.10 -3.47 -4.06
C VAL A 205 0.58 -2.90 -5.40
N GLY A 206 1.37 -3.68 -6.14
CA GLY A 206 1.77 -3.24 -7.46
C GLY A 206 2.37 -4.34 -8.32
N ILE A 207 2.50 -4.02 -9.61
CA ILE A 207 3.19 -4.80 -10.63
C ILE A 207 4.38 -3.96 -11.13
N ARG A 208 5.51 -4.61 -11.38
CA ARG A 208 6.70 -3.97 -11.95
C ARG A 208 7.22 -4.71 -13.16
N ASN A 209 7.97 -4.01 -14.01
CA ASN A 209 8.68 -4.61 -15.14
C ASN A 209 9.59 -5.75 -14.64
N ALA A 210 9.43 -6.93 -15.26
CA ALA A 210 10.18 -8.13 -14.92
C ALA A 210 11.66 -8.09 -15.32
N ALA A 211 12.06 -7.13 -16.15
CA ALA A 211 13.45 -6.89 -16.53
C ALA A 211 14.29 -6.31 -15.39
N ILE A 212 13.66 -5.61 -14.43
CA ILE A 212 14.37 -4.97 -13.34
C ILE A 212 14.95 -6.04 -12.40
N ASP A 213 16.27 -6.07 -12.29
CA ASP A 213 16.99 -6.85 -11.29
C ASP A 213 16.95 -6.14 -9.93
N ALA A 214 16.16 -6.70 -9.01
CA ALA A 214 16.01 -6.18 -7.65
C ALA A 214 16.95 -6.85 -6.63
N SER A 215 17.81 -7.79 -7.05
CA SER A 215 18.57 -8.65 -6.15
C SER A 215 19.57 -7.92 -5.25
N ASN A 216 20.04 -6.74 -5.67
CA ASN A 216 21.03 -5.94 -4.95
C ASN A 216 20.41 -4.82 -4.09
N PHE A 217 19.08 -4.73 -4.03
CA PHE A 217 18.37 -3.67 -3.32
C PHE A 217 17.59 -4.23 -2.14
N SER A 218 17.58 -3.48 -1.03
CA SER A 218 16.79 -3.84 0.14
C SER A 218 15.38 -3.27 0.07
N TYR A 219 15.22 -2.12 -0.58
CA TYR A 219 13.98 -1.38 -0.67
C TYR A 219 13.65 -1.03 -2.11
N PHE A 220 12.36 -1.14 -2.48
CA PHE A 220 11.96 -0.91 -3.87
C PHE A 220 12.16 0.54 -4.34
N TYR A 221 12.15 1.51 -3.43
CA TYR A 221 12.41 2.91 -3.76
C TYR A 221 13.84 3.16 -4.27
N GLU A 222 14.77 2.23 -4.07
CA GLU A 222 16.15 2.34 -4.56
C GLU A 222 16.26 2.11 -6.08
N TYR A 223 15.27 1.45 -6.68
CA TYR A 223 15.20 1.15 -8.11
C TYR A 223 13.85 1.54 -8.73
N TYR A 224 13.08 2.37 -8.03
CA TYR A 224 11.76 2.81 -8.49
C TYR A 224 11.86 3.77 -9.68
N ASP A 225 11.01 3.54 -10.67
CA ASP A 225 10.77 4.41 -11.81
C ASP A 225 9.26 4.40 -12.09
N SER A 226 8.62 5.55 -12.17
CA SER A 226 7.17 5.65 -12.35
C SER A 226 6.66 5.01 -13.65
N GLU A 227 7.50 4.87 -14.67
CA GLU A 227 7.12 4.22 -15.94
C GLU A 227 7.23 2.70 -15.89
N GLN A 228 7.94 2.16 -14.89
CA GLN A 228 8.23 0.74 -14.77
C GLN A 228 7.38 0.03 -13.70
N PHE A 229 6.48 0.77 -13.06
CA PHE A 229 5.67 0.31 -11.94
C PHE A 229 4.23 0.79 -12.07
N LEU A 230 3.30 -0.09 -11.75
CA LEU A 230 1.90 0.22 -11.55
C LEU A 230 1.55 -0.07 -10.08
N LEU A 231 1.12 0.95 -9.34
CA LEU A 231 0.93 0.90 -7.89
C LEU A 231 -0.49 1.35 -7.52
N PHE A 232 -1.17 0.53 -6.72
CA PHE A 232 -2.49 0.79 -6.17
C PHE A 232 -2.43 0.80 -4.64
N ARG A 233 -3.01 1.83 -4.01
CA ARG A 233 -3.12 1.96 -2.55
C ARG A 233 -4.51 1.51 -2.08
N LEU A 234 -4.55 0.84 -0.94
CA LEU A 234 -5.78 0.38 -0.30
C LEU A 234 -6.30 1.46 0.66
N ASP A 235 -6.66 2.62 0.12
CA ASP A 235 -7.27 3.75 0.87
C ASP A 235 -8.81 3.80 0.84
#